data_AF-A0A1W6QY72-F1
#
_entry.id   AF-A0A1W6QY72-F1
#
_cell.length_a   1.000
_cell.length_b   1.000
_cell.length_c   1.000
_cell.angle_alpha   90.00
_cell.angle_beta   90.00
_cell.angle_gamma   90.00
#
_symmetry.space_group_name_H-M   'P 1'
#
loop_
_entity.id
_entity.type
_entity.pdbx_description
1 polymer ?
#
loop_
_entity_poly.entity_id
_entity_poly.type
_entity_poly.pdbx_seq_one_letter_code
_entity_poly.pdbx_strand_id
1 'polypeptide(L)'
;MGLYQVDIEAEACVIQCEITNLVTAEPQPGAWSSDWDAEGYHELEFRVVSGQAFDTDGTSVDLGRNGCAELAERYAEYIEAELWRHLNAQQLTG
;
A
#
# COMPACT_ATOMS: atom_id res chain seq x y z
N MET A 1 5.86 1.44 -12.28
CA MET A 1 5.01 1.44 -11.08
C MET A 1 4.04 0.30 -11.19
N GLY A 2 3.99 -0.58 -10.18
CA GLY A 2 3.14 -1.78 -10.18
C GLY A 2 1.75 -1.47 -9.63
N LEU A 3 0.76 -2.23 -10.10
CA LEU A 3 -0.54 -2.36 -9.46
C LEU A 3 -0.49 -3.53 -8.49
N TYR A 4 -0.98 -3.30 -7.29
CA TYR A 4 -0.98 -4.27 -6.21
C TYR A 4 -2.41 -4.48 -5.73
N GLN A 5 -2.78 -5.74 -5.54
CA GLN A 5 -4.05 -6.09 -4.95
C GLN A 5 -3.91 -6.16 -3.45
N VAL A 6 -4.86 -5.60 -2.72
CA VAL A 6 -4.97 -5.76 -1.27
C VAL A 6 -6.37 -6.23 -0.93
N ASP A 7 -6.46 -7.33 -0.19
CA ASP A 7 -7.69 -7.90 0.33
C ASP A 7 -7.98 -7.29 1.72
N ILE A 8 -9.17 -6.72 1.92
CA ILE A 8 -9.63 -6.22 3.22
C ILE A 8 -10.78 -7.11 3.67
N GLU A 9 -10.44 -8.19 4.37
CA GLU A 9 -11.40 -9.21 4.82
C GLU A 9 -12.52 -8.62 5.69
N ALA A 10 -12.19 -7.64 6.54
CA ALA A 10 -13.14 -6.99 7.45
C ALA A 10 -14.30 -6.28 6.71
N GLU A 11 -14.06 -5.85 5.48
CA GLU A 11 -15.04 -5.15 4.63
C GLU A 11 -15.52 -6.04 3.48
N ALA A 12 -15.11 -7.32 3.46
CA ALA A 12 -15.31 -8.26 2.36
C ALA A 12 -15.03 -7.59 1.01
N CYS A 13 -13.86 -6.96 0.86
CA CYS A 13 -13.53 -6.25 -0.36
C CYS A 13 -12.08 -6.47 -0.81
N VAL A 14 -11.86 -6.22 -2.09
CA VAL A 14 -10.56 -6.26 -2.75
C VAL A 14 -10.33 -4.91 -3.40
N ILE A 15 -9.20 -4.28 -3.11
CA ILE A 15 -8.81 -3.01 -3.70
C ILE A 15 -7.56 -3.17 -4.58
N GLN A 16 -7.45 -2.29 -5.57
CA GLN A 16 -6.26 -2.14 -6.40
C GLN A 16 -5.56 -0.85 -6.00
N CYS A 17 -4.29 -0.97 -5.66
CA CYS A 17 -3.43 0.11 -5.23
C CYS A 17 -2.33 0.33 -6.27
N GLU A 18 -2.07 1.60 -6.57
CA GLU A 18 -0.90 2.02 -7.32
C GLU A 18 0.08 2.69 -6.36
N ILE A 19 1.30 2.17 -6.30
CA ILE A 19 2.40 2.82 -5.56
C ILE A 19 2.89 4.01 -6.38
N THR A 20 2.75 5.22 -5.83
CA THR A 20 3.12 6.48 -6.49
C THR A 20 4.54 6.93 -6.13
N ASN A 21 5.02 6.56 -4.95
CA ASN A 21 6.39 6.82 -4.51
C ASN A 21 6.91 5.62 -3.71
N LEU A 22 8.18 5.28 -3.90
CA LEU A 22 8.89 4.26 -3.12
C LEU A 22 10.33 4.71 -2.94
N VAL A 23 10.69 5.08 -1.72
CA VAL A 23 12.05 5.51 -1.36
C VAL A 23 12.62 4.52 -0.38
N THR A 24 13.85 4.09 -0.66
CA THR A 24 14.70 3.37 0.29
C THR A 24 16.03 4.09 0.31
N ALA A 25 16.30 4.79 1.41
CA ALA A 25 17.56 5.47 1.65
C ALA A 25 18.41 4.64 2.62
N GLU A 26 19.62 4.28 2.19
CA GLU A 26 20.57 3.60 3.07
C GLU A 26 21.08 4.54 4.17
N PRO A 27 21.40 4.00 5.36
CA PRO A 27 22.06 4.76 6.41
C PRO A 27 23.39 5.35 5.93
N GLN A 28 23.61 6.62 6.24
CA GLN A 28 24.84 7.40 6.04
C GLN A 28 25.29 8.02 7.38
N PRO A 29 25.87 7.23 8.29
CA PRO A 29 26.20 7.66 9.67
C PRO A 29 27.20 8.82 9.77
N GLY A 30 27.85 9.19 8.66
CA GLY A 30 28.79 10.30 8.57
C GLY A 30 28.22 11.56 7.90
N ALA A 31 26.99 11.54 7.42
CA ALA A 31 26.32 12.69 6.83
C ALA A 31 25.79 13.63 7.94
N TRP A 32 26.10 14.92 7.83
CA TRP A 32 25.67 15.94 8.80
C TRP A 32 24.49 16.78 8.27
N SER A 33 23.84 16.30 7.21
CA SER A 33 22.72 16.99 6.55
C SER A 33 21.39 16.80 7.27
N SER A 34 21.19 15.67 7.97
CA SER A 34 19.98 15.36 8.75
C SER A 34 20.24 14.16 9.68
N ASP A 35 19.60 14.12 10.86
CA ASP A 35 19.66 12.95 11.77
C ASP A 35 19.10 11.69 11.08
N TRP A 36 18.14 11.87 10.15
CA TRP A 36 17.58 10.78 9.34
C TRP A 36 18.57 10.18 8.36
N ASP A 37 19.56 10.96 7.91
CA ASP A 37 20.59 10.44 7.02
C ASP A 37 21.46 9.43 7.75
N ALA A 38 21.60 9.49 9.09
CA ALA A 38 22.43 8.57 9.84
C ALA A 38 21.84 7.14 9.94
N GLU A 39 20.51 7.03 10.00
CA GLU A 39 19.77 5.77 10.21
C GLU A 39 19.11 5.23 8.92
N GLY A 40 19.05 6.03 7.86
CA GLY A 40 18.32 5.69 6.64
C GLY A 40 16.80 5.75 6.86
N TYR A 41 16.03 5.56 5.79
CA TYR A 41 14.57 5.53 5.87
C TYR A 41 13.93 4.79 4.70
N HIS A 42 12.71 4.35 4.91
CA HIS A 42 11.84 3.81 3.87
C HIS A 42 10.56 4.64 3.82
N GLU A 43 10.12 4.98 2.62
CA GLU A 43 8.89 5.73 2.39
C GLU A 43 8.10 5.05 1.27
N LEU A 44 6.79 4.91 1.47
CA LEU A 44 5.86 4.37 0.50
C LEU A 44 4.64 5.26 0.43
N GLU A 45 4.38 5.80 -0.75
CA GLU A 45 3.11 6.48 -1.04
C GLU A 45 2.32 5.66 -2.05
N PHE A 46 1.01 5.60 -1.86
CA PHE A 46 0.11 4.88 -2.74
C PHE A 46 -1.23 5.60 -2.91
N ARG A 47 -1.98 5.17 -3.92
CA ARG A 47 -3.38 5.53 -4.09
C ARG A 47 -4.21 4.30 -4.43
N VAL A 48 -5.43 4.26 -3.92
CA VAL A 48 -6.43 3.26 -4.32
C VAL A 48 -7.07 3.71 -5.64
N VAL A 49 -6.97 2.88 -6.68
CA VAL A 49 -7.43 3.21 -8.04
C VAL A 49 -8.76 2.55 -8.40
N SER A 50 -9.09 1.42 -7.79
CA SER A 50 -10.38 0.74 -7.93
C SER A 50 -10.59 -0.24 -6.79
N GLY A 51 -11.83 -0.72 -6.61
CA GLY A 51 -12.10 -1.79 -5.68
C GLY A 51 -13.46 -2.43 -5.88
N GLN A 52 -13.60 -3.65 -5.38
CA GLN A 52 -14.82 -4.45 -5.42
C GLN A 52 -15.15 -4.94 -4.02
N ALA A 53 -16.37 -4.72 -3.56
CA ALA A 53 -16.91 -5.36 -2.36
C ALA A 53 -17.74 -6.57 -2.76
N PHE A 54 -17.81 -7.56 -1.87
CA PHE A 54 -18.56 -8.79 -2.08
C PHE A 54 -19.72 -8.86 -1.11
N ASP A 55 -20.91 -9.14 -1.61
CA ASP A 55 -22.06 -9.44 -0.76
C ASP A 55 -22.00 -10.87 -0.18
N THR A 56 -23.00 -11.24 0.61
CA THR A 56 -23.08 -12.57 1.25
C THR A 56 -23.20 -13.71 0.25
N ASP A 57 -23.64 -13.44 -0.98
CA ASP A 57 -23.76 -14.41 -2.05
C ASP A 57 -22.48 -14.47 -2.91
N GLY A 58 -21.46 -13.67 -2.57
CA GLY A 58 -20.19 -13.56 -3.29
C GLY A 58 -20.27 -12.72 -4.56
N THR A 59 -21.36 -11.98 -4.76
CA THR A 59 -21.51 -11.07 -5.91
C THR A 59 -20.65 -9.84 -5.70
N SER A 60 -19.84 -9.49 -6.70
CA SER A 60 -19.02 -8.29 -6.65
C SER A 60 -19.82 -7.03 -7.00
N VAL A 61 -19.58 -5.97 -6.26
CA VAL A 61 -20.09 -4.62 -6.49
C VAL A 61 -18.92 -3.66 -6.55
N ASP A 62 -18.89 -2.80 -7.57
CA ASP A 62 -17.88 -1.76 -7.69
C ASP A 62 -18.04 -0.74 -6.56
N LEU A 63 -16.96 -0.48 -5.81
CA LEU A 63 -16.95 0.46 -4.69
C LEU A 63 -17.11 1.92 -5.15
N GLY A 64 -16.84 2.19 -6.42
CA GLY A 64 -16.77 3.53 -6.97
C GLY A 64 -15.68 4.38 -6.31
N ARG A 65 -15.61 5.63 -6.73
CA ARG A 65 -14.60 6.57 -6.23
C ARG A 65 -14.75 6.85 -4.73
N ASN A 66 -15.98 6.97 -4.23
CA ASN A 66 -16.23 7.32 -2.83
C ASN A 66 -15.90 6.16 -1.89
N GLY A 67 -16.27 4.92 -2.25
CA GLY A 67 -15.90 3.74 -1.46
C GLY A 67 -14.39 3.51 -1.45
N CYS A 68 -13.72 3.73 -2.59
CA CYS A 68 -12.24 3.66 -2.64
C CYS A 68 -11.59 4.72 -1.74
N ALA A 69 -12.11 5.95 -1.72
CA ALA A 69 -11.58 7.02 -0.87
C ALA A 69 -11.78 6.73 0.63
N GLU A 70 -12.96 6.23 1.00
CA GLU A 70 -13.26 5.83 2.37
C GLU A 70 -12.32 4.72 2.85
N LEU A 71 -12.11 3.68 2.04
CA LEU A 71 -11.21 2.57 2.38
C LEU A 71 -9.75 3.02 2.44
N ALA A 72 -9.32 3.88 1.51
CA ALA A 72 -7.97 4.44 1.52
C ALA A 72 -7.68 5.20 2.82
N GLU A 73 -8.65 5.97 3.33
CA GLU A 73 -8.52 6.71 4.58
C GLU A 73 -8.60 5.78 5.80
N ARG A 74 -9.61 4.90 5.86
CA ARG A 74 -9.86 4.04 7.02
C ARG A 74 -8.77 2.98 7.22
N TYR A 75 -8.22 2.44 6.13
CA TYR A 75 -7.29 1.31 6.14
C TYR A 75 -5.87 1.70 5.69
N ALA A 76 -5.52 3.00 5.70
CA ALA A 76 -4.22 3.48 5.20
C ALA A 76 -3.02 2.66 5.69
N GLU A 77 -2.88 2.49 7.00
CA GLU A 77 -1.78 1.74 7.63
C GLU A 77 -1.79 0.25 7.27
N TYR A 78 -2.97 -0.35 7.16
CA TYR A 78 -3.13 -1.75 6.78
C TYR A 78 -2.72 -1.97 5.33
N ILE A 79 -3.20 -1.11 4.43
CA ILE A 79 -2.88 -1.15 3.01
C ILE A 79 -1.37 -0.99 2.82
N GLU A 80 -0.76 -0.01 3.48
CA GLU A 80 0.68 0.20 3.43
C GLU A 80 1.45 -1.06 3.87
N ALA A 81 1.06 -1.67 5.00
CA ALA A 81 1.70 -2.87 5.50
C ALA A 81 1.61 -4.05 4.53
N GLU A 82 0.46 -4.27 3.89
CA GLU A 82 0.31 -5.31 2.86
C GLU A 82 1.16 -4.99 1.63
N LEU A 83 1.19 -3.75 1.15
CA LEU A 83 2.05 -3.34 0.03
C LEU A 83 3.53 -3.62 0.31
N TRP A 84 4.00 -3.33 1.52
CA TRP A 84 5.36 -3.68 1.93
C TRP A 84 5.61 -5.19 1.92
N ARG A 85 4.65 -6.01 2.38
CA ARG A 85 4.77 -7.48 2.29
C ARG A 85 4.88 -7.95 0.84
N HIS A 86 4.07 -7.40 -0.07
CA HIS A 86 4.15 -7.72 -1.48
C HIS A 86 5.52 -7.36 -2.08
N LEU A 87 6.04 -6.16 -1.78
CA LEU A 87 7.36 -5.72 -2.25
C LEU A 87 8.48 -6.62 -1.72
N ASN A 88 8.47 -6.94 -0.42
CA ASN A 88 9.48 -7.79 0.20
C ASN A 88 9.45 -9.22 -0.37
N ALA A 89 8.27 -9.78 -0.65
CA ALA A 89 8.14 -11.08 -1.28
C ALA A 89 8.68 -11.10 -2.72
N GLN A 90 8.52 -10.00 -3.46
CA GLN A 90 9.09 -9.85 -4.81
C GLN A 90 10.62 -9.76 -4.77
N GLN A 91 11.19 -9.09 -3.77
CA GLN A 91 12.65 -9.03 -3.60
C GLN A 91 13.27 -10.38 -3.23
N LEU A 92 12.53 -11.23 -2.49
CA LEU A 92 12.99 -12.58 -2.12
C LEU A 92 12.94 -13.60 -3.27
N THR A 93 12.22 -13.30 -4.35
CA THR A 93 12.05 -14.20 -5.51
C THR A 93 12.82 -13.76 -6.75
N GLY A 94 13.50 -12.61 -6.69
CA GLY A 94 14.33 -12.05 -7.75
C GLY A 94 15.81 -12.36 -7.65
#